data_AF-A0A1V5N883-F1
#
_entry.id   AF-A0A1V5N883-F1
#
_cell.length_a   1.000
_cell.length_b   1.000
_cell.length_c   1.000
_cell.angle_alpha   90.00
_cell.angle_beta   90.00
_cell.angle_gamma   90.00
#
_symmetry.space_group_name_H-M   'P 1'
#
loop_
_entity.id
_entity.type
_entity.pdbx_description
1 polymer ?
#
loop_
_entity_poly.entity_id
_entity_poly.type
_entity_poly.pdbx_seq_one_letter_code
_entity_poly.pdbx_strand_id
1 'polypeptide(L)'
;MKKVSTAILFALLFVRIAIGEDAAHAEESTSIFSGTFADALWAVIAFSTLVIVLSLVAWKPLLKNLNAREDHIKQQIGDAENAKIKAEEILDGYKKQSHEMLEQATRYANQTGKELIEQARKEATAITERANSEISNAQNVASQQLWHMAGNMLIAISHEVLGRTITPEDNKRLIHEAIGKLQEESLKNDNFES
;
A
#
# COMPACT_ATOMS: atom_id res chain seq x y z
N MET A 1 20.17 26.70 -44.60
CA MET A 1 20.51 28.14 -44.69
C MET A 1 21.75 28.41 -45.54
N LYS A 2 22.86 27.67 -45.39
CA LYS A 2 24.12 27.94 -46.13
C LYS A 2 23.98 27.91 -47.67
N LYS A 3 23.21 26.96 -48.24
CA LYS A 3 23.02 26.79 -49.70
C LYS A 3 22.18 27.90 -50.38
N VAL A 4 21.19 28.44 -49.67
CA VAL A 4 20.34 29.55 -50.17
C VAL A 4 21.12 30.86 -50.10
N SER A 5 21.86 31.08 -49.01
CA SER A 5 22.75 32.23 -48.88
C SER A 5 23.86 32.21 -49.93
N THR A 6 24.47 31.06 -50.24
CA THR A 6 25.46 30.96 -51.33
C THR A 6 24.83 31.15 -52.70
N ALA A 7 23.62 30.64 -52.96
CA ALA A 7 22.93 30.88 -54.23
C ALA A 7 22.52 32.35 -54.42
N ILE A 8 22.09 33.04 -53.35
CA ILE A 8 21.82 34.49 -53.36
C ILE A 8 23.12 35.27 -53.55
N LEU A 9 24.20 34.88 -52.88
CA LEU A 9 25.51 35.51 -53.06
C LEU A 9 26.03 35.31 -54.49
N PHE A 10 25.81 34.13 -55.07
CA PHE A 10 26.19 33.82 -56.45
C PHE A 10 25.30 34.54 -57.46
N ALA A 11 24.00 34.71 -57.19
CA ALA A 11 23.12 35.55 -58.00
C ALA A 11 23.51 37.03 -57.92
N LEU A 12 23.88 37.53 -56.74
CA LEU A 12 24.42 38.89 -56.56
C LEU A 12 25.78 39.06 -57.24
N LEU A 13 26.63 38.04 -57.22
CA LEU A 13 27.93 38.03 -57.89
C LEU A 13 27.76 37.91 -59.42
N PHE A 14 26.78 37.17 -59.90
CA PHE A 14 26.41 37.08 -61.31
C PHE A 14 25.78 38.39 -61.81
N VAL A 15 24.97 39.05 -60.97
CA VAL A 15 24.49 40.42 -61.22
C VAL A 15 25.64 41.42 -61.22
N ARG A 16 26.64 41.27 -60.34
CA ARG A 16 27.87 42.09 -60.35
C ARG A 16 28.69 41.88 -61.62
N ILE A 17 28.83 40.65 -62.11
CA ILE A 17 29.49 40.34 -63.39
C ILE A 17 28.69 40.90 -64.57
N ALA A 18 27.35 40.78 -64.55
CA ALA A 18 26.48 41.36 -65.57
C ALA A 18 26.44 42.90 -65.54
N ILE A 19 26.74 43.51 -64.39
CA ILE A 19 26.90 44.97 -64.20
C ILE A 19 28.35 45.42 -64.46
N GLY A 20 29.28 44.50 -64.72
CA GLY A 20 30.62 44.80 -65.22
C GLY A 20 31.52 45.50 -64.18
N GLU A 21 32.39 44.73 -63.53
CA GLU A 21 33.51 45.29 -62.77
C GLU A 21 34.80 44.59 -63.23
N ASP A 22 35.21 44.90 -64.46
CA ASP A 22 36.60 44.89 -64.93
C ASP A 22 36.89 46.27 -65.52
N ALA A 23 38.03 46.84 -65.13
CA ALA A 23 38.34 48.25 -65.20
C ALA A 23 38.59 48.82 -66.61
N ALA A 24 38.38 50.15 -66.68
CA ALA A 24 38.92 51.11 -67.65
C ALA A 24 38.17 51.33 -68.97
N HIS A 25 36.98 51.93 -68.91
CA HIS A 25 36.59 52.95 -69.90
C HIS A 25 35.81 54.09 -69.22
N ALA A 26 36.13 55.30 -69.71
CA ALA A 26 35.66 56.58 -69.26
C ALA A 26 34.13 56.71 -69.27
N GLU A 27 33.67 57.71 -68.52
CA GLU A 27 32.30 58.19 -68.45
C GLU A 27 31.49 57.98 -69.74
N GLU A 28 30.63 56.96 -69.74
CA GLU A 28 29.39 57.02 -70.49
C GLU A 28 28.37 56.20 -69.72
N SER A 29 27.32 56.88 -69.26
CA SER A 29 26.20 56.27 -68.58
C SER A 29 25.58 55.22 -69.50
N THR A 30 25.91 53.94 -69.31
CA THR A 30 25.09 52.83 -69.79
C THR A 30 23.81 52.82 -68.97
N SER A 31 22.95 53.78 -69.30
CA SER A 31 21.60 53.87 -68.78
C SER A 31 20.88 52.64 -69.33
N ILE A 32 20.61 51.67 -68.46
CA ILE A 32 19.72 50.52 -68.72
C ILE A 32 18.31 50.91 -69.19
N PHE A 33 18.03 52.21 -69.29
CA PHE A 33 16.81 52.80 -69.81
C PHE A 33 17.05 53.76 -71.00
N SER A 34 18.27 53.90 -71.53
CA SER A 34 18.53 54.64 -72.77
C SER A 34 18.25 53.79 -74.01
N GLY A 35 16.98 53.55 -74.28
CA GLY A 35 16.40 53.60 -75.62
C GLY A 35 16.88 52.65 -76.74
N THR A 36 17.77 51.69 -76.52
CA THR A 36 18.11 50.68 -77.55
C THR A 36 17.46 49.32 -77.24
N PHE A 37 16.98 48.62 -78.28
CA PHE A 37 16.33 47.30 -78.15
C PHE A 37 17.29 46.23 -77.57
N ALA A 38 18.61 46.44 -77.73
CA ALA A 38 19.64 45.55 -77.21
C ALA A 38 19.70 45.57 -75.67
N ASP A 39 19.62 46.76 -75.06
CA ASP A 39 19.67 46.92 -73.59
C ASP A 39 18.45 46.30 -72.91
N ALA A 40 17.27 46.48 -73.52
CA ALA A 40 16.03 45.86 -73.03
C ALA A 40 16.09 44.32 -73.11
N LEU A 41 16.64 43.76 -74.19
CA LEU A 41 16.79 42.31 -74.33
C LEU A 41 17.76 41.75 -73.29
N TRP A 42 18.86 42.45 -73.01
CA TRP A 42 19.83 42.07 -71.97
C TRP A 42 19.21 42.11 -70.57
N ALA A 43 18.44 43.17 -70.25
CA ALA A 43 17.72 43.28 -68.98
C ALA A 43 16.70 42.15 -68.80
N VAL A 44 15.97 41.76 -69.85
CA VAL A 44 15.02 40.63 -69.82
C VAL A 44 15.75 39.30 -69.61
N ILE A 45 16.91 39.09 -70.24
CA ILE A 45 17.73 37.88 -70.05
C ILE A 45 18.26 37.81 -68.60
N ALA A 46 18.76 38.92 -68.06
CA ALA A 46 19.23 38.99 -66.69
C ALA A 46 18.09 38.77 -65.68
N PHE A 47 16.92 39.39 -65.90
CA PHE A 47 15.74 39.20 -65.07
C PHE A 47 15.20 37.76 -65.14
N SER A 48 15.13 37.18 -66.34
CA SER A 48 14.70 35.79 -66.53
C SER A 48 15.66 34.81 -65.85
N THR A 49 16.97 35.03 -65.96
CA THR A 49 17.98 34.23 -65.27
C THR A 49 17.85 34.33 -63.75
N LEU A 50 17.61 35.53 -63.21
CA LEU A 50 17.34 35.74 -61.79
C LEU A 50 16.10 34.95 -61.33
N VAL A 51 14.99 35.05 -62.08
CA VAL A 51 13.73 34.34 -61.76
C VAL A 51 13.90 32.82 -61.83
N ILE A 52 14.66 32.31 -62.80
CA ILE A 52 14.97 30.88 -62.91
C ILE A 52 15.77 30.41 -61.68
N VAL A 53 16.82 31.14 -61.30
CA VAL A 53 17.62 30.80 -60.11
C VAL A 53 16.78 30.86 -58.83
N LEU A 54 15.93 31.89 -58.68
CA LEU A 54 15.07 32.03 -57.50
C LEU A 54 14.01 30.91 -57.45
N SER A 55 13.41 30.58 -58.58
CA SER A 55 12.36 29.56 -58.62
C SER A 55 12.88 28.17 -58.25
N LEU A 56 14.06 27.79 -58.76
CA LEU A 56 14.71 26.51 -58.44
C LEU A 56 15.19 26.43 -56.98
N VAL A 57 15.66 27.55 -56.41
CA VAL A 57 16.32 27.56 -55.09
C VAL A 57 15.35 27.85 -53.95
N ALA A 58 14.33 28.71 -54.14
CA ALA A 58 13.42 29.13 -53.07
C ALA A 58 12.24 28.17 -52.87
N TRP A 59 11.72 27.52 -53.92
CA TRP A 59 10.57 26.61 -53.78
C TRP A 59 10.86 25.40 -52.88
N LYS A 60 12.06 24.79 -53.03
CA LYS A 60 12.46 23.62 -52.25
C LYS A 60 12.47 23.87 -50.73
N PRO A 61 13.13 24.92 -50.18
CA PRO A 61 13.12 25.20 -48.75
C PRO A 61 11.76 25.68 -48.23
N LEU A 62 10.97 26.38 -49.04
CA LEU A 62 9.61 26.79 -48.66
C LEU A 62 8.70 25.57 -48.43
N LEU A 63 8.63 24.66 -49.42
CA LEU A 63 7.86 23.43 -49.30
C LEU A 63 8.38 22.54 -48.18
N LYS A 64 9.71 22.43 -48.02
CA LYS A 64 10.30 21.65 -46.93
C LYS A 64 9.89 22.16 -45.55
N ASN A 65 9.85 23.48 -45.34
CA ASN A 65 9.43 24.04 -44.05
C ASN A 65 7.93 23.87 -43.81
N LEU A 66 7.10 23.95 -44.85
CA LEU A 66 5.66 23.73 -44.73
C LEU A 66 5.36 22.27 -44.40
N ASN A 67 5.96 21.32 -45.13
CA ASN A 67 5.83 19.89 -44.85
C ASN A 67 6.36 19.55 -43.47
N ALA A 68 7.50 20.11 -43.04
CA ALA A 68 8.02 19.90 -41.70
C ALA A 68 7.06 20.39 -40.60
N ARG A 69 6.35 21.51 -40.83
CA ARG A 69 5.31 21.98 -39.91
C ARG A 69 4.10 21.06 -39.91
N GLU A 70 3.66 20.62 -41.08
CA GLU A 70 2.54 19.68 -41.21
C GLU A 70 2.85 18.34 -40.50
N ASP A 71 4.02 17.75 -40.76
CA ASP A 71 4.48 16.52 -40.14
C ASP A 71 4.62 16.68 -38.62
N HIS A 72 5.13 17.83 -38.16
CA HIS A 72 5.24 18.10 -36.73
C HIS A 72 3.87 18.20 -36.05
N ILE A 73 2.90 18.86 -36.67
CA ILE A 73 1.52 18.94 -36.14
C ILE A 73 0.86 17.57 -36.14
N LYS A 74 0.99 16.80 -37.24
CA LYS A 74 0.49 15.43 -37.32
C LYS A 74 1.08 14.55 -36.22
N GLN A 75 2.39 14.65 -35.99
CA GLN A 75 3.07 13.93 -34.93
C GLN A 75 2.56 14.36 -33.54
N GLN A 76 2.44 15.66 -33.28
CA GLN A 76 1.92 16.17 -32.00
C GLN A 76 0.49 15.69 -31.72
N ILE A 77 -0.37 15.66 -32.75
CA ILE A 77 -1.73 15.14 -32.62
C ILE A 77 -1.71 13.63 -32.33
N GLY A 78 -0.91 12.86 -33.07
CA GLY A 78 -0.75 11.42 -32.83
C GLY A 78 -0.20 11.10 -31.44
N ASP A 79 0.79 11.87 -30.99
CA ASP A 79 1.37 11.73 -29.65
C ASP A 79 0.34 12.09 -28.57
N ALA A 80 -0.48 13.13 -28.78
CA ALA A 80 -1.55 13.51 -27.85
C ALA A 80 -2.66 12.45 -27.78
N GLU A 81 -3.05 11.87 -28.91
CA GLU A 81 -4.04 10.78 -28.95
C GLU A 81 -3.50 9.52 -28.26
N ASN A 82 -2.25 9.14 -28.54
CA ASN A 82 -1.59 8.03 -27.86
C ASN A 82 -1.46 8.28 -26.35
N ALA A 83 -1.13 9.50 -25.93
CA ALA A 83 -1.06 9.87 -24.52
C ALA A 83 -2.43 9.78 -23.84
N LYS A 84 -3.49 10.19 -24.53
CA LYS A 84 -4.87 10.07 -24.05
C LYS A 84 -5.27 8.61 -23.86
N ILE A 85 -5.01 7.75 -24.86
CA ILE A 85 -5.31 6.31 -24.78
C ILE A 85 -4.56 5.67 -23.61
N LYS A 86 -3.26 5.94 -23.47
CA LYS A 86 -2.45 5.44 -22.34
C LYS A 86 -2.97 5.94 -20.99
N ALA A 87 -3.38 7.19 -20.90
CA ALA A 87 -3.95 7.74 -19.67
C ALA A 87 -5.28 7.07 -19.30
N GLU A 88 -6.13 6.80 -20.30
CA GLU A 88 -7.39 6.06 -20.10
C GLU A 88 -7.14 4.61 -19.67
N GLU A 89 -6.19 3.91 -20.29
CA GLU A 89 -5.79 2.55 -19.91
C GLU A 89 -5.23 2.48 -18.49
N ILE A 90 -4.36 3.43 -18.14
CA ILE A 90 -3.82 3.55 -16.77
C ILE A 90 -4.94 3.82 -15.77
N LEU A 91 -5.88 4.72 -16.09
CA LEU A 91 -7.00 5.04 -15.22
C LEU A 91 -7.93 3.83 -15.01
N ASP A 92 -8.22 3.08 -16.08
CA ASP A 92 -9.02 1.86 -15.99
C ASP A 92 -8.31 0.78 -15.16
N GLY A 93 -7.00 0.61 -15.37
CA GLY A 93 -6.15 -0.25 -14.55
C GLY A 93 -6.20 0.11 -13.07
N TYR A 94 -6.05 1.39 -12.73
CA TYR A 94 -6.14 1.87 -11.34
C TYR A 94 -7.53 1.67 -10.74
N LYS A 95 -8.61 1.91 -11.51
CA LYS A 95 -9.98 1.67 -11.04
C LYS A 95 -10.20 0.19 -10.73
N LYS A 96 -9.77 -0.69 -11.62
CA LYS A 96 -9.86 -2.15 -11.43
C LYS A 96 -9.06 -2.60 -10.21
N GLN A 97 -7.80 -2.17 -10.11
CA GLN A 97 -6.94 -2.49 -8.97
C GLN A 97 -7.53 -1.96 -7.65
N SER A 98 -8.06 -0.74 -7.65
CA SER A 98 -8.72 -0.16 -6.46
C SER A 98 -9.95 -0.95 -6.06
N HIS A 99 -10.74 -1.44 -7.02
CA HIS A 99 -11.92 -2.25 -6.74
C HIS A 99 -11.53 -3.62 -6.17
N GLU A 100 -10.55 -4.28 -6.78
CA GLU A 100 -10.00 -5.56 -6.29
C GLU A 100 -9.42 -5.41 -4.89
N MET A 101 -8.67 -4.33 -4.62
CA MET A 101 -8.12 -4.05 -3.29
C MET A 101 -9.22 -3.81 -2.26
N LEU A 102 -10.27 -3.07 -2.62
CA LEU A 102 -11.41 -2.83 -1.73
C LEU A 102 -12.17 -4.13 -1.44
N GLU A 103 -12.36 -4.98 -2.44
CA GLU A 103 -13.02 -6.27 -2.28
C GLU A 103 -12.18 -7.19 -1.37
N GLN A 104 -10.87 -7.27 -1.61
CA GLN A 104 -9.95 -8.05 -0.76
C GLN A 104 -9.93 -7.53 0.68
N ALA A 105 -9.84 -6.22 0.87
CA ALA A 105 -9.89 -5.61 2.20
C ALA A 105 -11.21 -5.91 2.92
N THR A 106 -12.34 -5.84 2.21
CA THR A 106 -13.66 -6.16 2.76
C THR A 106 -13.78 -7.64 3.12
N ARG A 107 -13.29 -8.54 2.26
CA ARG A 107 -13.26 -9.98 2.54
C ARG A 107 -12.39 -10.29 3.75
N TYR A 108 -11.19 -9.71 3.82
CA TYR A 108 -10.28 -9.87 4.94
C TYR A 108 -10.89 -9.34 6.24
N ALA A 109 -11.45 -8.12 6.23
CA ALA A 109 -12.11 -7.53 7.40
C ALA A 109 -13.28 -8.40 7.90
N ASN A 110 -14.09 -8.95 6.99
CA ASN A 110 -15.18 -9.85 7.36
C ASN A 110 -14.68 -11.17 7.94
N GLN A 111 -13.62 -11.74 7.36
CA GLN A 111 -13.02 -12.98 7.85
C GLN A 111 -12.40 -12.79 9.23
N THR A 112 -11.54 -11.80 9.40
CA THR A 112 -10.93 -11.44 10.69
C THR A 112 -11.98 -11.07 11.72
N GLY A 113 -13.05 -10.36 11.34
CA GLY A 113 -14.16 -10.04 12.24
C GLY A 113 -14.87 -11.29 12.74
N LYS A 114 -15.12 -12.27 11.87
CA LYS A 114 -15.71 -13.56 12.26
C LYS A 114 -14.79 -14.35 13.18
N GLU A 115 -13.51 -14.44 12.84
CA GLU A 115 -12.50 -15.14 13.65
C GLU A 115 -12.38 -14.51 15.04
N LEU A 116 -12.36 -13.18 15.14
CA LEU A 116 -12.29 -12.46 16.40
C LEU A 116 -13.54 -12.69 17.26
N ILE A 117 -14.74 -12.68 16.65
CA ILE A 117 -15.98 -12.99 17.36
C ILE A 117 -15.98 -14.44 17.85
N GLU A 118 -15.53 -15.39 17.04
CA GLU A 118 -15.44 -16.80 17.42
C GLU A 118 -14.45 -17.01 18.56
N GLN A 119 -13.28 -16.38 18.49
CA GLN A 119 -12.27 -16.41 19.53
C GLN A 119 -12.81 -15.78 20.83
N ALA A 120 -13.43 -14.60 20.75
CA ALA A 120 -14.03 -13.95 21.91
C ALA A 120 -15.13 -14.82 22.56
N ARG A 121 -15.94 -15.53 21.76
CA ARG A 121 -16.91 -16.50 22.28
C ARG A 121 -16.24 -17.67 22.97
N LYS A 122 -15.20 -18.26 22.37
CA LYS A 122 -14.43 -19.35 22.98
C LYS A 122 -13.80 -18.94 24.30
N GLU A 123 -13.19 -17.75 24.34
CA GLU A 123 -12.61 -17.18 25.56
C GLU A 123 -13.67 -16.90 26.62
N ALA A 124 -14.81 -16.32 26.24
CA ALA A 124 -15.92 -16.09 27.16
C ALA A 124 -16.43 -17.42 27.76
N THR A 125 -16.63 -18.45 26.93
CA THR A 125 -17.04 -19.78 27.42
C THR A 125 -15.98 -20.39 28.34
N ALA A 126 -14.70 -20.28 28.01
CA ALA A 126 -13.62 -20.77 28.86
C ALA A 126 -13.55 -20.04 30.21
N ILE A 127 -13.81 -18.72 30.22
CA ILE A 127 -13.91 -17.94 31.46
C ILE A 127 -15.11 -18.41 32.30
N THR A 128 -16.28 -18.60 31.69
CA THR A 128 -17.47 -19.06 32.42
C THR A 128 -17.28 -20.46 32.98
N GLU A 129 -16.65 -21.36 32.24
CA GLU A 129 -16.37 -22.73 32.71
C GLU A 129 -15.39 -22.73 33.87
N ARG A 130 -14.31 -21.94 33.76
CA ARG A 130 -13.35 -21.77 34.86
C ARG A 130 -14.03 -21.17 36.10
N ALA A 131 -14.86 -20.13 35.93
CA ALA A 131 -15.58 -19.51 37.04
C ALA A 131 -16.55 -20.50 37.71
N ASN A 132 -17.27 -21.32 36.94
CA ASN A 132 -18.16 -22.35 37.50
C ASN A 132 -17.38 -23.42 38.27
N SER A 133 -16.22 -23.85 37.74
CA SER A 133 -15.33 -24.78 38.44
C SER A 133 -14.80 -24.20 39.74
N GLU A 134 -14.36 -22.94 39.73
CA GLU A 134 -13.90 -22.21 40.93
C GLU A 134 -15.02 -22.06 41.95
N ILE A 135 -16.24 -21.73 41.54
CA ILE A 135 -17.41 -21.65 42.43
C ILE A 135 -17.72 -23.01 43.05
N SER A 136 -17.71 -24.09 42.27
CA SER A 136 -17.95 -25.44 42.79
C SER A 136 -16.89 -25.84 43.82
N ASN A 137 -15.62 -25.56 43.53
CA ASN A 137 -14.52 -25.80 44.47
C ASN A 137 -14.68 -24.96 45.75
N ALA A 138 -15.03 -23.68 45.63
CA ALA A 138 -15.27 -22.80 46.77
C ALA A 138 -16.44 -23.28 47.64
N GLN A 139 -17.55 -23.76 47.03
CA GLN A 139 -18.68 -24.35 47.75
C GLN A 139 -18.27 -25.61 48.52
N ASN A 140 -17.47 -26.48 47.91
CA ASN A 140 -16.95 -27.68 48.56
C ASN A 140 -16.08 -27.33 49.78
N VAL A 141 -15.17 -26.36 49.61
CA VAL A 141 -14.31 -25.86 50.71
C VAL A 141 -15.16 -25.23 51.82
N ALA A 142 -16.14 -24.39 51.48
CA ALA A 142 -17.03 -23.77 52.46
C ALA A 142 -17.87 -24.81 53.23
N SER A 143 -18.34 -25.85 52.54
CA SER A 143 -19.09 -26.95 53.17
C SER A 143 -18.21 -27.74 54.15
N GLN A 144 -16.96 -28.03 53.78
CA GLN A 144 -16.01 -28.68 54.69
C GLN A 144 -15.71 -27.82 55.93
N GLN A 145 -15.56 -26.51 55.76
CA GLN A 145 -15.39 -25.57 56.89
C GLN A 145 -16.62 -25.55 57.81
N LEU A 146 -17.83 -25.59 57.26
CA LEU A 146 -19.07 -25.71 58.02
C LEU A 146 -19.11 -26.98 58.87
N TRP A 147 -18.76 -28.13 58.29
CA TRP A 147 -18.67 -29.39 59.03
C TRP A 147 -17.63 -29.35 60.14
N HIS A 148 -16.47 -28.74 59.88
CA HIS A 148 -15.43 -28.57 60.89
C HIS A 148 -15.91 -27.68 62.05
N MET A 149 -16.59 -26.57 61.74
CA MET A 149 -17.15 -25.68 62.76
C MET A 149 -18.24 -26.35 63.59
N ALA A 150 -19.13 -27.12 62.95
CA ALA A 150 -20.15 -27.90 63.64
C ALA A 150 -19.53 -28.98 64.56
N GLY A 151 -18.48 -29.67 64.10
CA GLY A 151 -17.74 -30.64 64.90
C GLY A 151 -17.10 -30.00 66.14
N ASN A 152 -16.46 -28.83 65.98
CA ASN A 152 -15.88 -28.08 67.09
C ASN A 152 -16.95 -27.63 68.11
N MET A 153 -18.11 -27.18 67.63
CA MET A 153 -19.23 -26.80 68.49
C MET A 153 -19.82 -28.01 69.24
N LEU A 154 -19.93 -29.16 68.58
CA LEU A 154 -20.38 -30.40 69.22
C LEU A 154 -19.42 -30.84 70.32
N ILE A 155 -18.10 -30.83 70.07
CA ILE A 155 -17.09 -31.14 71.08
C ILE A 155 -17.18 -30.19 72.28
N ALA A 156 -17.35 -28.89 72.03
CA ALA A 156 -17.52 -27.89 73.09
C ALA A 156 -18.77 -28.15 73.95
N ILE A 157 -19.91 -28.46 73.32
CA ILE A 157 -21.15 -28.81 74.03
C ILE A 157 -20.98 -30.12 74.80
N SER A 158 -20.36 -31.14 74.20
CA SER A 158 -20.09 -32.41 74.86
C SER A 158 -19.23 -32.22 76.11
N HIS A 159 -18.18 -31.38 76.06
CA HIS A 159 -17.38 -31.02 77.23
C HIS A 159 -18.22 -30.38 78.34
N GLU A 160 -19.11 -29.44 78.01
CA GLU A 160 -19.96 -28.78 79.00
C GLU A 160 -21.02 -29.71 79.61
N VAL A 161 -21.65 -30.56 78.81
CA VAL A 161 -22.68 -31.51 79.26
C VAL A 161 -22.08 -32.66 80.08
N LEU A 162 -20.99 -33.28 79.61
CA LEU A 162 -20.26 -34.30 80.37
C LEU A 162 -19.73 -33.73 81.68
N GLY A 163 -19.18 -32.52 81.68
CA GLY A 163 -18.72 -31.84 82.89
C GLY A 163 -19.83 -31.61 83.93
N ARG A 164 -21.09 -31.46 83.50
CA ARG A 164 -22.24 -31.28 84.40
C ARG A 164 -22.92 -32.58 84.84
N THR A 165 -22.79 -33.66 84.07
CA THR A 165 -23.60 -34.88 84.25
C THR A 165 -22.79 -36.07 84.81
N ILE A 166 -21.46 -35.97 84.90
CA ILE A 166 -20.63 -37.02 85.49
C ILE A 166 -20.91 -37.16 86.99
N THR A 167 -21.38 -38.33 87.39
CA THR A 167 -21.54 -38.75 88.79
C THR A 167 -20.31 -39.51 89.28
N PRO A 168 -20.06 -39.61 90.61
CA PRO A 168 -18.92 -40.36 91.16
C PRO A 168 -18.89 -41.84 90.73
N GLU A 169 -20.08 -42.43 90.55
CA GLU A 169 -20.28 -43.79 90.09
C GLU A 169 -19.92 -43.97 88.60
N ASP A 170 -20.21 -42.99 87.74
CA ASP A 170 -19.79 -43.01 86.34
C ASP A 170 -18.26 -42.94 86.20
N ASN A 171 -17.58 -42.14 87.03
CA ASN A 171 -16.11 -42.12 87.05
C ASN A 171 -15.52 -43.48 87.44
N LYS A 172 -16.07 -44.15 88.46
CA LYS A 172 -15.61 -45.50 88.85
C LYS A 172 -15.84 -46.53 87.74
N ARG A 173 -16.96 -46.45 87.02
CA ARG A 173 -17.29 -47.32 85.89
C ARG A 173 -16.35 -47.08 84.70
N LEU A 174 -16.12 -45.83 84.33
CA LEU A 174 -15.21 -45.44 83.24
C LEU A 174 -13.76 -45.84 83.53
N ILE A 175 -13.30 -45.72 84.78
CA ILE A 175 -11.97 -46.18 85.21
C ILE A 175 -11.86 -47.70 85.08
N HIS A 176 -12.85 -48.46 85.54
CA HIS A 176 -12.84 -49.92 85.38
C HIS A 176 -12.86 -50.36 83.92
N GLU A 177 -13.65 -49.68 83.06
CA GLU A 177 -13.71 -50.01 81.63
C GLU A 177 -12.39 -49.66 80.90
N ALA A 178 -11.74 -48.55 81.26
CA ALA A 178 -10.43 -48.17 80.73
C ALA A 178 -9.32 -49.15 81.16
N ILE A 179 -9.31 -49.55 82.44
CA ILE A 179 -8.40 -50.60 82.94
C ILE A 179 -8.66 -51.92 82.23
N GLY A 180 -9.94 -52.29 82.03
CA GLY A 180 -10.31 -53.51 81.30
C GLY A 180 -9.82 -53.53 79.85
N LYS A 181 -9.97 -52.42 79.11
CA LYS A 181 -9.49 -52.31 77.72
C LYS A 181 -7.96 -52.34 77.63
N LEU A 182 -7.25 -51.65 78.53
CA LEU A 182 -5.79 -51.71 78.59
C LEU A 182 -5.29 -53.11 78.92
N GLN A 183 -6.00 -53.82 79.79
CA GLN A 183 -5.68 -55.19 80.15
C GLN A 183 -5.95 -56.15 78.99
N GLU A 184 -7.06 -55.99 78.27
CA GLU A 184 -7.38 -56.74 77.04
C GLU A 184 -6.37 -56.48 75.91
N GLU A 185 -5.91 -55.24 75.75
CA GLU A 185 -4.89 -54.87 74.78
C GLU A 185 -3.50 -55.41 75.17
N SER A 186 -3.16 -55.45 76.47
CA SER A 186 -1.94 -56.10 76.97
C SER A 186 -1.95 -57.62 76.80
N LEU A 187 -3.10 -58.27 77.05
CA LEU A 187 -3.28 -59.71 76.84
C LEU A 187 -3.28 -60.10 75.36
N LYS A 188 -3.66 -59.18 74.46
CA LYS A 188 -3.55 -59.36 73.01
C LYS A 188 -2.12 -59.21 72.52
N ASN A 189 -1.30 -58.40 73.19
CA ASN A 189 0.09 -58.16 72.82
C ASN A 189 1.05 -59.27 73.30
N ASP A 190 0.74 -59.94 74.42
CA ASP A 190 1.51 -61.10 74.91
C ASP A 190 1.31 -62.38 74.06
N ASN A 191 0.21 -62.49 73.30
CA ASN A 191 -0.07 -63.63 72.40
C ASN A 191 0.72 -63.60 71.08
N PHE A 192 1.60 -62.62 70.86
CA PHE A 192 2.42 -62.50 69.65
C PHE A 192 3.92 -62.80 69.86
N GLU A 193 4.36 -63.05 71.10
CA GLU A 193 5.76 -63.40 71.43
C GLU A 193 5.98 -64.88 71.86
N SER A 194 5.10 -65.80 71.48
CA SER A 194 5.31 -67.26 71.62
C SER A 194 5.30 -67.99 70.28
#